data_AF-A0A811NJC5-F1
#
_entry.id   AF-A0A811NJC5-F1
#
_cell.length_a   1.000
_cell.length_b   1.000
_cell.length_c   1.000
_cell.angle_alpha   90.00
_cell.angle_beta   90.00
_cell.angle_gamma   90.00
#
_symmetry.space_group_name_H-M   'P 1'
#
loop_
_entity.id
_entity.type
_entity.pdbx_description
1 polymer ?
#
loop_
_entity_poly.entity_id
_entity_poly.type
_entity_poly.pdbx_seq_one_letter_code
_entity_poly.pdbx_strand_id
1 'polypeptide(L)'
;MESALKLFTYKLIFDVKLEKFGVWKSVALWIVVREKNNQQINGFPRSESTAEPSTKASREKIRRDKLNERFLELGAILEPGKTPKMDKSAILNDAIRVVDELRSEAKKLKDSNESLQEKIKELKAEKNELRDEKQRLKAEKESLEQQIKFLNARPSLVPHHPVIPASAFAAPQGPAAAGHKLI
;
A
#
# COMPACT_ATOMS: atom_id res chain seq x y z
N MET A 1 -14.45 5.78 30.57
CA MET A 1 -13.31 5.09 29.94
C MET A 1 -13.74 3.85 29.14
N GLU A 2 -14.70 3.05 29.59
CA GLU A 2 -15.18 1.86 28.86
C GLU A 2 -15.72 2.13 27.44
N SER A 3 -16.43 3.24 27.22
CA SER A 3 -17.00 3.58 25.90
C SER A 3 -15.93 3.85 24.84
N ALA A 4 -14.76 4.35 25.24
CA ALA A 4 -13.62 4.59 24.36
C ALA A 4 -12.87 3.29 24.02
N LEU A 5 -12.76 2.35 24.98
CA LEU A 5 -12.23 1.01 24.72
C LEU A 5 -13.16 0.19 23.81
N LYS A 6 -14.49 0.33 23.97
CA LYS A 6 -15.47 -0.28 23.05
C LYS A 6 -15.33 0.29 21.64
N LEU A 7 -15.29 1.61 21.48
CA LEU A 7 -15.08 2.23 20.16
C LEU A 7 -13.74 1.84 19.53
N PHE A 8 -12.66 1.73 20.32
CA PHE A 8 -11.34 1.33 19.83
C PHE A 8 -11.32 -0.14 19.40
N THR A 9 -11.94 -1.04 20.16
CA THR A 9 -12.07 -2.46 19.81
C THR A 9 -12.98 -2.67 18.59
N TYR A 10 -14.13 -2.00 18.52
CA TYR A 10 -14.99 -2.03 17.31
C TYR A 10 -14.26 -1.46 16.08
N LYS A 11 -13.45 -0.41 16.24
CA LYS A 11 -12.64 0.17 15.15
C LYS A 11 -11.51 -0.77 14.70
N LEU A 12 -10.81 -1.44 15.63
CA LEU A 12 -9.79 -2.45 15.33
C LEU A 12 -10.40 -3.65 14.60
N ILE A 13 -11.57 -4.11 15.05
CA ILE A 13 -12.33 -5.21 14.43
C ILE A 13 -12.77 -4.81 13.01
N PHE A 14 -13.23 -3.57 12.81
CA PHE A 14 -13.63 -3.09 11.48
C PHE A 14 -12.43 -2.95 10.53
N ASP A 15 -11.29 -2.44 11.01
CA ASP A 15 -10.07 -2.26 10.21
C ASP A 15 -9.42 -3.61 9.84
N VAL A 16 -9.45 -4.62 10.72
CA VAL A 16 -8.99 -5.99 10.42
C VAL A 16 -9.92 -6.71 9.44
N LYS A 17 -11.24 -6.43 9.51
CA LYS A 17 -12.23 -7.05 8.62
C LYS A 17 -12.26 -6.39 7.23
N LEU A 18 -11.89 -5.11 7.13
CA LEU A 18 -11.73 -4.40 5.86
C LEU A 18 -10.58 -4.95 5.02
N GLU A 19 -9.45 -5.31 5.64
CA GLU A 19 -8.32 -5.93 4.95
C GLU A 19 -8.67 -7.30 4.35
N LYS A 20 -9.42 -8.13 5.09
CA LYS A 20 -9.91 -9.41 4.56
C LYS A 20 -10.91 -9.22 3.42
N PHE A 21 -11.73 -8.17 3.48
CA PHE A 21 -12.65 -7.81 2.40
C PHE A 21 -11.93 -7.31 1.14
N GLY A 22 -10.83 -6.56 1.27
CA GLY A 22 -10.02 -6.11 0.14
C GLY A 22 -9.30 -7.25 -0.58
N VAL A 23 -8.68 -8.15 0.17
CA VAL A 23 -8.03 -9.36 -0.40
C VAL A 23 -9.07 -10.28 -1.03
N TRP A 24 -10.21 -10.51 -0.38
CA TRP A 24 -11.29 -11.32 -0.97
C TRP A 24 -11.93 -10.66 -2.19
N LYS A 25 -12.01 -9.32 -2.26
CA LYS A 25 -12.42 -8.63 -3.48
C LYS A 25 -11.42 -8.83 -4.62
N SER A 26 -10.11 -8.81 -4.33
CA SER A 26 -9.07 -9.05 -5.34
C SER A 26 -9.05 -10.52 -5.79
N VAL A 27 -9.21 -11.46 -4.86
CA VAL A 27 -9.37 -12.90 -5.16
C VAL A 27 -10.66 -13.17 -5.93
N ALA A 28 -11.77 -12.53 -5.54
CA ALA A 28 -13.03 -12.61 -6.28
C ALA A 28 -12.92 -11.99 -7.67
N LEU A 29 -12.20 -10.87 -7.81
CA LEU A 29 -11.93 -10.25 -9.10
C LEU A 29 -11.04 -11.17 -9.96
N TRP A 30 -10.04 -11.83 -9.37
CA TRP A 30 -9.21 -12.80 -10.07
C TRP A 30 -10.00 -14.05 -10.49
N ILE A 31 -10.89 -14.55 -9.63
CA ILE A 31 -11.84 -15.62 -9.96
C ILE A 31 -12.75 -15.18 -11.11
N VAL A 32 -13.32 -13.97 -11.05
CA VAL A 32 -14.21 -13.45 -12.10
C VAL A 32 -13.46 -13.18 -13.42
N VAL A 33 -12.23 -12.67 -13.37
CA VAL A 33 -11.38 -12.46 -14.55
C VAL A 33 -10.97 -13.80 -15.16
N ARG A 34 -10.65 -14.80 -14.34
CA ARG A 34 -10.35 -16.16 -14.78
C ARG A 34 -11.57 -16.87 -15.36
N GLU A 35 -12.76 -16.67 -14.79
CA GLU A 35 -14.03 -17.20 -15.27
C GLU A 35 -14.45 -16.55 -16.61
N LYS A 36 -14.28 -15.22 -16.75
CA LYS A 36 -14.50 -14.51 -18.02
C LYS A 36 -13.56 -14.99 -19.13
N ASN A 37 -12.29 -15.23 -18.80
CA ASN A 37 -11.33 -15.80 -19.74
C ASN A 37 -11.70 -17.26 -20.10
N ASN A 38 -12.28 -18.02 -19.16
CA ASN A 38 -12.80 -19.38 -19.38
C ASN A 38 -14.07 -19.39 -20.28
N GLN A 39 -14.93 -18.38 -20.22
CA GLN A 39 -16.10 -18.32 -21.10
C GLN A 39 -15.74 -18.06 -22.57
N GLN A 40 -14.67 -17.30 -22.83
CA GLN A 40 -14.22 -16.99 -24.20
C GLN A 40 -13.61 -18.21 -24.90
N ILE A 41 -13.01 -19.14 -24.14
CA ILE A 41 -12.48 -20.42 -24.65
C ILE A 41 -13.58 -21.49 -24.85
N ASN A 42 -14.77 -21.32 -24.27
CA ASN A 42 -15.88 -22.28 -24.36
C ASN A 42 -16.90 -21.95 -25.47
N GLY A 43 -16.67 -20.88 -26.25
CA GLY A 43 -17.61 -20.38 -27.27
C GLY A 43 -17.55 -21.01 -28.66
N PHE A 44 -16.72 -22.05 -28.89
CA PHE A 44 -16.64 -22.69 -30.21
C PHE A 44 -17.67 -23.83 -30.33
N PRO A 45 -18.67 -23.75 -31.22
CA PRO A 45 -19.76 -24.71 -31.26
C PRO A 45 -19.27 -26.07 -31.78
N ARG A 46 -19.15 -27.00 -30.85
CA ARG A 46 -18.82 -28.40 -31.09
C ARG A 46 -19.98 -29.10 -31.81
N SER A 47 -19.88 -29.21 -33.13
CA SER A 47 -20.80 -30.03 -33.93
C SER A 47 -20.42 -31.50 -33.79
N GLU A 48 -21.10 -32.19 -32.88
CA GLU A 48 -20.98 -33.63 -32.70
C GLU A 48 -21.95 -34.32 -33.66
N SER A 49 -21.44 -34.95 -34.73
CA SER A 49 -22.27 -35.70 -35.68
C SER A 49 -21.73 -37.13 -35.89
N THR A 50 -22.58 -38.06 -35.46
CA THR A 50 -22.88 -39.40 -36.02
C THR A 50 -21.79 -40.47 -36.09
N ALA A 51 -22.04 -41.55 -35.35
CA ALA A 51 -21.35 -42.82 -35.36
C ALA A 51 -21.73 -43.66 -36.60
N GLU A 52 -20.95 -43.51 -37.68
CA GLU A 52 -20.87 -44.49 -38.77
C GLU A 52 -19.63 -45.39 -38.56
N PRO A 53 -19.63 -46.68 -38.98
CA PRO A 53 -18.43 -47.50 -39.03
C PRO A 53 -17.46 -46.94 -40.08
N SER A 54 -16.71 -45.92 -39.66
CA SER A 54 -15.83 -45.13 -40.51
C SER A 54 -14.60 -45.93 -40.93
N THR A 55 -14.08 -45.67 -42.12
CA THR A 55 -12.81 -46.26 -42.56
C THR A 55 -11.67 -45.78 -41.65
N LYS A 56 -10.57 -46.54 -41.57
CA LYS A 56 -9.36 -46.13 -40.84
C LYS A 56 -8.90 -44.71 -41.24
N ALA A 57 -9.01 -44.38 -42.52
CA ALA A 57 -8.66 -43.06 -43.06
C ALA A 57 -9.57 -41.95 -42.52
N SER A 58 -10.88 -42.16 -42.47
CA SER A 58 -11.84 -41.19 -41.94
C SER A 58 -11.63 -40.90 -40.45
N ARG A 59 -11.36 -41.93 -39.63
CA ARG A 59 -11.00 -41.74 -38.22
C ARG A 59 -9.74 -40.90 -38.04
N GLU A 60 -8.72 -41.16 -38.86
CA GLU A 60 -7.46 -40.40 -38.81
C GLU A 60 -7.65 -38.95 -39.25
N LYS A 61 -8.52 -38.69 -40.24
CA LYS A 61 -8.88 -37.32 -40.62
C LYS A 61 -9.46 -36.56 -39.43
N ILE A 62 -10.46 -37.13 -38.75
CA ILE A 62 -11.07 -36.51 -37.56
C ILE A 62 -10.03 -36.26 -36.46
N ARG A 63 -9.11 -37.21 -36.24
CA ARG A 63 -8.03 -37.05 -35.25
C ARG A 63 -7.11 -35.87 -35.60
N ARG A 64 -6.70 -35.73 -36.86
CA ARG A 64 -5.85 -34.63 -37.33
C ARG A 64 -6.57 -33.29 -37.30
N ASP A 65 -7.85 -33.25 -37.66
CA ASP A 65 -8.68 -32.05 -37.62
C ASP A 65 -8.80 -31.53 -36.18
N LYS A 66 -9.13 -32.43 -35.23
CA LYS A 66 -9.15 -32.10 -33.79
C LYS A 66 -7.80 -31.60 -33.27
N LEU A 67 -6.70 -32.21 -33.70
CA LEU A 67 -5.36 -31.75 -33.31
C LEU A 67 -5.08 -30.34 -33.85
N ASN A 68 -5.43 -30.09 -35.10
CA ASN A 68 -5.24 -28.77 -35.73
C ASN A 68 -6.10 -27.70 -35.05
N GLU A 69 -7.33 -28.02 -34.66
CA GLU A 69 -8.21 -27.13 -33.88
C GLU A 69 -7.52 -26.70 -32.57
N ARG A 70 -6.90 -27.63 -31.82
CA ARG A 70 -6.14 -27.28 -30.61
C ARG A 70 -4.94 -26.37 -30.87
N PHE A 71 -4.24 -26.54 -31.99
CA PHE A 71 -3.14 -25.64 -32.37
C PHE A 71 -3.65 -24.24 -32.71
N LEU A 72 -4.79 -24.13 -33.38
CA LEU A 72 -5.41 -22.84 -33.69
C LEU A 72 -5.90 -22.13 -32.43
N GLU A 73 -6.57 -22.84 -31.52
CA GLU A 73 -6.99 -22.33 -30.21
C GLU A 73 -5.79 -21.83 -29.41
N LEU A 74 -4.72 -22.63 -29.33
CA LEU A 74 -3.50 -22.25 -28.61
C LEU A 74 -2.87 -21.00 -29.25
N GLY A 75 -2.74 -20.95 -30.57
CA GLY A 75 -2.23 -19.77 -31.28
C GLY A 75 -3.03 -18.51 -30.99
N ALA A 76 -4.36 -18.60 -30.94
CA ALA A 76 -5.24 -17.47 -30.62
C ALA A 76 -5.10 -16.99 -29.16
N ILE A 77 -4.87 -17.91 -28.21
CA ILE A 77 -4.63 -17.57 -26.80
C ILE A 77 -3.29 -16.84 -26.62
N LEU A 78 -2.25 -17.26 -27.35
CA LEU A 78 -0.90 -16.70 -27.22
C LEU A 78 -0.78 -15.30 -27.81
N GLU A 79 -1.51 -15.01 -28.89
CA GLU A 79 -1.51 -13.68 -29.52
C GLU A 79 -2.94 -13.21 -29.82
N PRO A 80 -3.67 -12.70 -28.80
CA PRO A 80 -5.01 -12.17 -28.99
C PRO A 80 -5.00 -11.00 -30.00
N GLY A 81 -5.88 -11.05 -30.99
CA GLY A 81 -6.05 -9.99 -31.99
C GLY A 81 -5.11 -10.05 -33.19
N LYS A 82 -4.23 -11.05 -33.29
CA LYS A 82 -3.44 -11.33 -34.49
C LYS A 82 -3.98 -12.54 -35.24
N THR A 83 -3.72 -12.61 -36.54
CA THR A 83 -4.06 -13.79 -37.35
C THR A 83 -3.34 -15.02 -36.78
N PRO A 84 -4.05 -16.14 -36.49
CA PRO A 84 -3.44 -17.32 -35.90
C PRO A 84 -2.25 -17.82 -36.73
N LYS A 85 -1.10 -18.01 -36.07
CA LYS A 85 0.08 -18.60 -36.71
C LYS A 85 -0.25 -20.04 -37.12
N MET A 86 0.19 -20.43 -38.31
CA MET A 86 -0.04 -21.79 -38.84
C MET A 86 1.11 -22.76 -38.56
N ASP A 87 2.28 -22.23 -38.15
CA ASP A 87 3.45 -23.05 -37.82
C ASP A 87 3.33 -23.62 -36.40
N LYS A 88 3.20 -24.95 -36.32
CA LYS A 88 3.07 -25.70 -35.07
C LYS A 88 4.29 -25.55 -34.17
N SER A 89 5.50 -25.47 -34.72
CA SER A 89 6.71 -25.34 -33.93
C SER A 89 6.81 -23.96 -33.29
N ALA A 90 6.48 -22.91 -34.05
CA ALA A 90 6.41 -21.55 -33.55
C ALA A 90 5.35 -21.41 -32.44
N ILE A 91 4.15 -21.98 -32.63
CA ILE A 91 3.09 -21.98 -31.60
C ILE A 91 3.59 -22.62 -30.29
N LEU A 92 4.28 -23.76 -30.36
CA LEU A 92 4.79 -24.44 -29.16
C LEU A 92 5.89 -23.63 -28.47
N ASN A 93 6.82 -23.06 -29.22
CA ASN A 93 7.88 -22.20 -28.67
C ASN A 93 7.30 -20.93 -28.02
N ASP A 94 6.31 -20.32 -28.66
CA ASP A 94 5.58 -19.18 -28.10
C ASP A 94 4.85 -19.57 -26.81
N ALA A 95 4.21 -20.75 -26.78
CA ALA A 95 3.54 -21.26 -25.59
C ALA A 95 4.49 -21.43 -24.40
N ILE A 96 5.65 -22.04 -24.65
CA ILE A 96 6.68 -22.22 -23.62
C ILE A 96 7.13 -20.86 -23.09
N ARG A 97 7.47 -19.93 -23.98
CA ARG A 97 7.91 -18.58 -23.60
C ARG A 97 6.86 -17.84 -22.76
N VAL A 98 5.61 -17.82 -23.20
CA VAL A 98 4.52 -17.13 -22.49
C VAL A 98 4.26 -17.76 -21.12
N VAL A 99 4.31 -19.10 -21.01
CA VAL A 99 4.14 -19.78 -19.71
C VAL A 99 5.25 -19.42 -18.74
N ASP A 100 6.51 -19.37 -19.20
CA ASP A 100 7.64 -19.00 -18.35
C ASP A 100 7.60 -17.51 -17.93
N GLU A 101 7.20 -16.63 -18.84
CA GLU A 101 6.98 -15.22 -18.55
C GLU A 101 5.90 -15.02 -17.49
N LEU A 102 4.72 -15.63 -17.67
CA LEU A 102 3.61 -15.55 -16.71
C LEU A 102 3.98 -16.13 -15.34
N ARG A 103 4.79 -17.19 -15.29
CA ARG A 103 5.32 -17.75 -14.03
C ARG A 103 6.25 -16.76 -13.33
N SER A 104 7.14 -16.12 -14.07
CA SER A 104 8.05 -15.09 -13.56
C SER A 104 7.28 -13.87 -13.03
N GLU A 105 6.29 -13.39 -13.79
CA GLU A 105 5.44 -12.27 -13.40
C GLU A 105 4.61 -12.60 -12.15
N ALA A 106 4.00 -13.79 -12.10
CA ALA A 106 3.26 -14.25 -10.93
C ALA A 106 4.15 -14.28 -9.68
N LYS A 107 5.40 -14.74 -9.81
CA LYS A 107 6.38 -14.71 -8.71
C LYS A 107 6.70 -13.28 -8.27
N LYS A 108 7.01 -12.38 -9.21
CA LYS A 108 7.32 -10.97 -8.90
C LYS A 108 6.14 -10.26 -8.21
N LEU A 109 4.92 -10.49 -8.68
CA LEU A 109 3.70 -9.94 -8.07
C LEU A 109 3.49 -10.48 -6.65
N LYS A 110 3.75 -11.78 -6.43
CA LYS A 110 3.69 -12.38 -5.09
C LYS A 110 4.71 -11.73 -4.15
N ASP A 111 5.97 -11.65 -4.57
CA ASP A 111 7.07 -11.07 -3.78
C ASP A 111 6.78 -9.59 -3.46
N SER A 112 6.29 -8.82 -4.45
CA SER A 112 5.91 -7.40 -4.26
C SER A 112 4.72 -7.24 -3.31
N ASN A 113 3.70 -8.09 -3.42
CA ASN A 113 2.56 -8.06 -2.51
C ASN A 113 2.96 -8.39 -1.06
N GLU A 114 3.86 -9.36 -0.86
CA GLU A 114 4.41 -9.68 0.47
C GLU A 114 5.18 -8.49 1.05
N SER A 115 6.05 -7.86 0.25
CA SER A 115 6.79 -6.64 0.64
C SER A 115 5.85 -5.48 0.99
N LEU A 116 4.80 -5.23 0.20
CA LEU A 116 3.81 -4.20 0.50
C LEU A 116 3.04 -4.47 1.79
N GLN A 117 2.70 -5.74 2.06
CA GLN A 117 2.05 -6.12 3.32
C GLN A 117 2.96 -5.88 4.53
N GLU A 118 4.26 -6.17 4.41
CA GLU A 118 5.24 -5.83 5.44
C GLU A 118 5.31 -4.32 5.64
N LYS A 119 5.39 -3.54 4.56
CA LYS A 119 5.44 -2.08 4.68
C LYS A 119 4.20 -1.48 5.31
N ILE A 120 3.03 -2.04 5.03
CA ILE A 120 1.77 -1.66 5.68
C ILE A 120 1.83 -1.95 7.19
N LYS A 121 2.38 -3.09 7.61
CA LYS A 121 2.53 -3.42 9.03
C LYS A 121 3.47 -2.44 9.73
N GLU A 122 4.63 -2.15 9.13
CA GLU A 122 5.58 -1.15 9.63
C GLU A 122 4.93 0.22 9.82
N LEU A 123 4.27 0.75 8.78
CA LEU A 123 3.63 2.06 8.83
C LEU A 123 2.49 2.10 9.85
N LYS A 124 1.78 1.00 10.06
CA LYS A 124 0.76 0.90 11.12
C LYS A 124 1.39 0.97 12.51
N ALA A 125 2.54 0.34 12.72
CA ALA A 125 3.28 0.40 13.99
C ALA A 125 3.80 1.82 14.24
N GLU A 126 4.48 2.42 13.27
CA GLU A 126 5.00 3.79 13.35
C GLU A 126 3.89 4.81 13.64
N LYS A 127 2.74 4.69 12.95
CA LYS A 127 1.56 5.53 13.21
C LYS A 127 1.09 5.42 14.68
N ASN A 128 1.14 4.23 15.26
CA ASN A 128 0.74 4.04 16.65
C ASN A 128 1.76 4.65 17.62
N GLU A 129 3.05 4.44 17.38
CA GLU A 129 4.12 5.05 18.18
C GLU A 129 4.04 6.58 18.17
N LEU A 130 3.82 7.19 17.00
CA LEU A 130 3.61 8.64 16.88
C LEU A 130 2.36 9.14 17.63
N ARG A 131 1.31 8.31 17.72
CA ARG A 131 0.11 8.65 18.49
C ARG A 131 0.41 8.65 19.99
N ASP A 132 1.14 7.66 20.46
CA ASP A 132 1.51 7.53 21.87
C ASP A 132 2.48 8.65 22.28
N GLU A 133 3.46 8.95 21.42
CA GLU A 133 4.38 10.08 21.54
C GLU A 133 3.62 11.42 21.66
N LYS A 134 2.69 11.66 20.72
CA LYS A 134 1.86 12.87 20.71
C LYS A 134 1.05 13.01 22.00
N GLN A 135 0.51 11.91 22.53
CA GLN A 135 -0.25 11.94 23.79
C GLN A 135 0.66 12.26 24.98
N ARG A 136 1.86 11.68 25.03
CA ARG A 136 2.85 11.95 26.08
C ARG A 136 3.27 13.42 26.08
N LEU A 137 3.64 13.96 24.92
CA LEU A 137 4.03 15.37 24.78
C LEU A 137 2.89 16.32 25.13
N LYS A 138 1.64 15.96 24.81
CA LYS A 138 0.47 16.76 25.20
C LYS A 138 0.30 16.81 26.72
N ALA A 139 0.45 15.67 27.41
CA ALA A 139 0.36 15.61 28.86
C ALA A 139 1.49 16.39 29.54
N GLU A 140 2.72 16.28 29.03
CA GLU A 140 3.87 17.05 29.53
C GLU A 140 3.68 18.56 29.33
N LYS A 141 3.20 18.97 28.14
CA LYS A 141 2.85 20.37 27.86
C LYS A 141 1.82 20.91 28.85
N GLU A 142 0.71 20.19 29.07
CA GLU A 142 -0.35 20.61 30.00
C GLU A 142 0.17 20.72 31.45
N SER A 143 1.06 19.81 31.87
CA SER A 143 1.72 19.86 33.19
C SER A 143 2.62 21.10 33.33
N LEU A 144 3.44 21.40 32.31
CA LEU A 144 4.30 22.59 32.32
C LEU A 144 3.49 23.89 32.31
N GLU A 145 2.42 23.97 31.51
CA GLU A 145 1.51 25.12 31.51
C GLU A 145 0.86 25.36 32.88
N GLN A 146 0.49 24.29 33.60
CA GLN A 146 -0.01 24.38 34.97
C GLN A 146 1.06 24.89 35.95
N GLN A 147 2.30 24.42 35.85
CA GLN A 147 3.42 24.91 36.68
C GLN A 147 3.68 26.40 36.45
N ILE A 148 3.73 26.84 35.18
CA ILE A 148 3.90 28.25 34.83
C ILE A 148 2.74 29.10 35.39
N LYS A 149 1.50 28.64 35.23
CA LYS A 149 0.33 29.33 35.76
C LYS A 149 0.39 29.45 37.28
N PHE A 150 0.82 28.41 37.99
CA PHE A 150 1.00 28.44 39.44
C PHE A 150 2.11 29.42 39.87
N LEU A 151 3.26 29.41 39.18
CA LEU A 151 4.37 30.32 39.45
C LEU A 151 3.97 31.79 39.23
N ASN A 152 3.23 32.08 38.15
CA ASN A 152 2.76 33.43 37.85
C ASN A 152 1.58 33.89 38.75
N ALA A 153 0.86 32.96 39.38
CA ALA A 153 -0.21 33.28 40.33
C ALA A 153 0.28 33.55 41.75
N ARG A 154 1.58 33.37 42.06
CA ARG A 154 2.16 33.79 43.34
C ARG A 154 2.20 35.32 43.41
N PRO A 155 1.65 35.96 44.47
CA PRO A 155 1.83 37.38 44.68
C PRO A 155 3.33 37.69 44.81
N SER A 156 3.79 38.72 44.10
CA SER A 156 5.13 39.25 44.22
C SER A 156 5.38 39.73 45.65
N LEU A 157 5.90 38.85 46.51
CA LEU A 157 6.32 39.14 47.88
C LEU A 157 7.79 39.59 47.90
N VAL A 158 8.18 40.49 46.98
CA VAL A 158 9.50 41.13 47.06
C VAL A 158 9.48 42.09 48.26
N PRO A 159 10.34 41.91 49.28
CA PRO A 159 10.48 42.89 50.34
C PRO A 159 11.03 44.18 49.71
N HIS A 160 10.27 45.27 49.77
CA HIS A 160 10.72 46.56 49.28
C HIS A 160 11.91 47.02 50.15
N HIS A 161 13.13 46.99 49.59
CA HIS A 161 14.28 47.61 50.22
C HIS A 161 14.09 49.14 50.15
N PRO A 162 14.30 49.90 51.25
CA PRO A 162 14.16 51.35 51.22
C PRO A 162 15.24 51.96 50.32
N VAL A 163 14.80 52.74 49.33
CA VAL A 163 15.66 53.50 48.42
C VAL A 163 16.25 54.67 49.19
N ILE A 164 17.57 54.71 49.36
CA ILE A 164 18.29 55.90 49.83
C ILE A 164 18.56 56.77 48.59
N PRO A 165 18.11 58.03 48.54
CA PRO A 165 18.31 58.89 47.37
C PRO A 165 19.79 59.30 47.22
N ALA A 166 20.35 59.03 46.05
CA ALA A 166 21.71 59.36 45.64
C ALA A 166 21.83 60.85 45.23
N SER A 167 21.61 61.78 46.16
CA SER A 167 21.83 63.21 45.93
C SER A 167 22.95 63.74 46.82
N ALA A 168 24.15 63.18 46.70
CA ALA A 168 25.34 63.74 47.34
C ALA A 168 26.62 63.26 46.66
N PHE A 169 26.84 63.57 45.38
CA PHE A 169 28.19 63.81 44.90
C PHE A 169 28.16 64.65 43.63
N ALA A 170 28.58 65.90 43.75
CA ALA A 170 28.86 66.81 42.65
C ALA A 170 30.35 66.76 42.30
N ALA A 171 30.66 67.22 41.08
CA ALA A 171 31.98 67.63 40.50
C ALA A 171 32.54 66.69 39.40
N PRO A 172 33.40 67.18 38.49
CA PRO A 172 32.98 67.81 37.23
C PRO A 172 33.58 67.16 35.97
N GLN A 173 33.11 67.66 34.83
CA GLN A 173 33.34 67.25 33.44
C GLN A 173 34.83 67.18 33.00
N GLY A 174 35.13 66.21 32.12
CA GLY A 174 36.34 66.14 31.28
C GLY A 174 36.04 65.34 29.98
N PRO A 175 36.68 65.65 28.82
CA PRO A 175 36.06 65.44 27.51
C PRO A 175 36.36 64.10 26.80
N ALA A 176 35.59 63.90 25.73
CA ALA A 176 35.45 62.79 24.79
C ALA A 176 36.72 62.07 24.29
N ALA A 177 36.57 60.75 24.08
CA ALA A 177 37.34 60.00 23.09
C ALA A 177 36.47 58.89 22.48
N ALA A 178 36.62 58.72 21.17
CA ALA A 178 35.75 58.01 20.27
C ALA A 178 36.06 56.50 20.16
N GLY A 179 35.07 55.76 19.64
CA GLY A 179 35.31 54.59 18.80
C GLY A 179 35.21 53.22 19.47
N HIS A 180 34.22 52.41 19.07
CA HIS A 180 34.36 51.40 18.00
C HIS A 180 33.10 50.51 17.94
N LYS A 181 32.59 50.30 16.72
CA LYS A 181 31.61 49.25 16.39
C LYS A 181 32.34 47.91 16.30
N LEU A 182 31.74 46.85 16.82
CA LEU A 182 32.09 45.47 16.51
C LEU A 182 30.89 44.84 15.79
N ILE A 183 31.18 44.24 14.62
CA ILE A 183 30.36 43.21 13.95
C ILE A 183 30.74 41.88 14.59
#